data_AF-A0A2W4XUA1-F1
#
_entry.id   AF-A0A2W4XUA1-F1
#
_cell.length_a   1.000
_cell.length_b   1.000
_cell.length_c   1.000
_cell.angle_alpha   90.00
_cell.angle_beta   90.00
_cell.angle_gamma   90.00
#
_symmetry.space_group_name_H-M   'P 1'
#
loop_
_entity.id
_entity.type
_entity.pdbx_description
1 polymer ?
#
loop_
_entity_poly.entity_id
_entity_poly.type
_entity_poly.pdbx_seq_one_letter_code
_entity_poly.pdbx_strand_id
1 'polypeptide(L)' 'MICSTCAGDQFEHDPENLDAAIRCAGCDRIYTREQLIAENGEMIESALDDMKADVVDHARKTFRNAFRGSKYIRVK' A
#
# COMPACT_ATOMS: atom_id res chain seq x y z
N MET A 1 6.86 0.68 4.85
CA MET A 1 8.26 0.39 4.49
C MET A 1 8.98 0.04 5.77
N ILE A 2 9.88 -0.94 5.74
CA ILE A 2 10.64 -1.44 6.88
C ILE A 2 12.12 -1.49 6.50
N CYS A 3 12.98 -1.13 7.46
CA CYS A 3 14.42 -1.25 7.32
C CYS A 3 14.83 -2.72 7.43
N SER A 4 15.47 -3.24 6.39
CA SER A 4 16.01 -4.61 6.34
C SER A 4 17.10 -4.92 7.37
N THR A 5 17.65 -3.90 8.04
CA THR A 5 18.73 -4.06 9.03
C THR A 5 18.24 -4.05 10.48
N CYS A 6 17.35 -3.12 10.84
CA CYS A 6 16.88 -2.97 12.22
C CYS A 6 15.36 -3.18 12.41
N ALA A 7 14.63 -3.51 11.34
CA ALA A 7 13.17 -3.61 11.33
C ALA A 7 12.40 -2.33 11.71
N GLY A 8 13.09 -1.18 11.80
CA GLY A 8 12.45 0.12 12.02
C GLY A 8 11.67 0.61 10.81
N ASP A 9 10.67 1.47 11.05
CA ASP A 9 9.77 2.03 10.02
C ASP A 9 9.92 3.56 9.83
N GLN A 10 10.81 4.20 10.60
CA GLN A 10 11.08 5.63 10.54
C GLN A 10 12.29 5.93 9.63
N PHE A 11 12.07 6.81 8.65
CA PHE A 11 13.07 7.22 7.67
C PHE A 11 13.11 8.74 7.51
N GLU A 12 14.32 9.29 7.43
CA GLU A 12 14.58 10.69 7.12
C GLU A 12 14.93 10.83 5.63
N HIS A 13 14.34 11.80 4.96
CA HIS A 13 14.62 12.12 3.57
C HIS A 13 14.51 13.63 3.32
N ASP A 14 15.11 14.09 2.23
CA ASP A 14 14.91 15.47 1.75
C ASP A 14 13.53 15.58 1.06
N PRO A 15 12.64 16.49 1.50
CA PRO A 15 11.35 16.68 0.86
C PRO A 15 11.44 17.45 -0.48
N GLU A 16 12.50 18.24 -0.70
CA GLU A 16 12.69 19.04 -1.93
C GLU A 16 13.47 18.26 -3.01
N ASN A 17 14.20 17.21 -2.62
CA ASN A 17 14.95 16.36 -3.52
C ASN A 17 14.62 14.87 -3.34
N LEU A 18 13.77 14.35 -4.21
CA LEU A 18 13.32 12.94 -4.17
C LEU A 18 14.41 11.92 -4.53
N ASP A 19 15.47 12.35 -5.20
CA ASP A 19 16.62 11.51 -5.57
C ASP A 19 17.70 11.51 -4.49
N ALA A 20 17.53 12.32 -3.44
CA ALA A 20 18.43 12.33 -2.30
C ALA A 20 18.38 11.00 -1.53
N ALA A 21 19.47 10.70 -0.85
CA ALA A 21 19.58 9.49 -0.05
C ALA A 21 18.61 9.52 1.14
N ILE A 22 18.01 8.36 1.43
CA ILE A 22 17.06 8.17 2.53
C ILE A 22 17.79 7.47 3.67
N ARG A 23 17.72 8.02 4.89
CA ARG A 23 18.37 7.45 6.08
C ARG A 23 17.36 6.79 7.02
N CYS A 24 17.65 5.59 7.49
CA CYS A 24 16.87 4.99 8.58
C CYS A 24 17.21 5.65 9.92
N ALA A 25 16.21 6.16 10.64
CA ALA A 25 16.41 6.84 11.93
C ALA A 25 16.84 5.88 13.07
N GLY A 26 16.66 4.57 12.89
CA GLY A 26 16.96 3.56 13.92
C GLY A 26 18.36 2.95 13.84
N CYS A 27 19.00 2.94 12.68
CA CYS A 27 20.33 2.32 12.51
C CYS A 27 21.26 3.05 11.52
N ASP A 28 20.89 4.26 11.09
CA ASP A 28 21.64 5.12 10.17
C ASP A 28 21.96 4.53 8.80
N ARG A 29 21.36 3.39 8.44
CA ARG A 29 21.50 2.81 7.11
C ARG A 29 20.95 3.77 6.05
N ILE A 30 21.71 3.92 4.97
CA ILE A 30 21.39 4.78 3.83
C ILE A 30 20.85 3.93 2.68
N TYR A 31 19.80 4.43 2.05
CA TYR A 31 19.13 3.82 0.91
C TYR A 31 19.02 4.83 -0.24
N THR A 32 19.07 4.34 -1.48
CA THR A 32 18.42 5.06 -2.59
C THR A 32 16.92 4.80 -2.54
N ARG A 33 16.13 5.64 -3.22
CA ARG A 33 14.68 5.46 -3.31
C ARG A 33 14.32 4.13 -3.96
N GLU A 34 14.99 3.78 -5.06
CA GLU A 34 14.78 2.53 -5.81
C GLU A 34 15.10 1.33 -4.93
N GLN A 35 16.19 1.40 -4.17
CA GLN A 35 16.60 0.32 -3.28
C GLN A 35 15.59 0.11 -2.17
N LEU A 36 15.12 1.19 -1.53
CA LEU A 36 14.11 1.10 -0.46
C LEU A 36 12.80 0.51 -0.99
N ILE A 37 12.39 0.87 -2.21
CA ILE A 37 11.21 0.30 -2.89
C ILE A 37 11.42 -1.17 -3.21
N ALA A 38 12.54 -1.53 -3.82
CA ALA A 38 12.82 -2.91 -4.21
C ALA A 38 12.84 -3.86 -2.99
N GLU A 39 13.48 -3.44 -1.90
CA GLU A 39 13.55 -4.24 -0.66
C GLU A 39 12.18 -4.37 0.05
N ASN A 40 11.22 -3.51 -0.25
CA ASN A 40 9.87 -3.51 0.33
C ASN A 40 8.77 -3.89 -0.67
N GLY A 41 9.14 -4.37 -1.86
CA GLY A 41 8.21 -4.63 -2.95
C GLY A 41 7.07 -5.56 -2.55
N GLU A 42 7.37 -6.65 -1.84
CA GLU A 42 6.37 -7.61 -1.38
C GLU A 42 5.34 -6.98 -0.43
N MET A 43 5.79 -6.12 0.50
CA MET A 43 4.89 -5.38 1.41
C MET A 43 3.99 -4.42 0.64
N ILE A 44 4.55 -3.74 -0.36
CA ILE A 44 3.79 -2.82 -1.21
C ILE A 44 2.74 -3.59 -2.02
N GLU A 45 3.13 -4.71 -2.65
CA GLU A 45 2.22 -5.55 -3.43
C GLU A 45 1.09 -6.11 -2.58
N SER A 46 1.40 -6.64 -1.39
CA SER A 46 0.40 -7.12 -0.44
C SER A 46 -0.59 -6.02 -0.06
N ALA A 47 -0.10 -4.83 0.28
CA ALA A 47 -0.97 -3.71 0.63
C ALA A 47 -1.87 -3.27 -0.54
N LEU A 48 -1.37 -3.34 -1.78
CA LEU A 48 -2.16 -3.04 -2.97
C LEU A 48 -3.24 -4.09 -3.23
N ASP A 49 -2.94 -5.36 -3.02
CA ASP A 49 -3.92 -6.44 -3.23
C ASP A 49 -5.02 -6.43 -2.17
N ASP A 50 -4.69 -6.11 -0.92
CA ASP A 50 -5.68 -5.89 0.14
C ASP A 50 -6.62 -4.72 -0.22
N MET A 51 -6.07 -3.60 -0.67
CA MET A 51 -6.86 -2.45 -1.14
C MET A 51 -7.78 -2.82 -2.31
N LYS A 52 -7.30 -3.59 -3.29
CA LYS A 52 -8.13 -4.06 -4.42
C LYS A 52 -9.27 -4.94 -3.95
N ALA A 53 -8.99 -5.88 -3.03
CA ALA A 53 -10.00 -6.78 -2.49
C ALA A 53 -11.11 -5.99 -1.80
N ASP A 54 -10.76 -4.99 -1.00
CA ASP A 54 -11.70 -4.11 -0.31
C ASP A 54 -12.55 -3.28 -1.29
N VAL A 55 -11.93 -2.70 -2.32
CA VAL A 55 -12.65 -1.94 -3.36
C VAL A 55 -13.64 -2.83 -4.11
N VAL A 56 -13.23 -4.05 -4.48
CA VAL A 56 -14.08 -5.01 -5.18
C VAL A 56 -15.24 -5.47 -4.30
N ASP A 57 -14.99 -5.74 -3.02
CA ASP A 57 -16.03 -6.14 -2.08
C ASP A 57 -17.03 -5.00 -1.84
N HIS A 58 -16.55 -3.76 -1.67
CA HIS A 58 -17.40 -2.60 -1.54
C HIS A 58 -18.23 -2.38 -2.82
N ALA A 59 -17.64 -2.47 -4.00
CA ALA A 59 -18.37 -2.35 -5.26
C ALA A 59 -19.46 -3.43 -5.37
N ARG A 60 -19.13 -4.69 -5.07
CA ARG A 60 -20.10 -5.81 -5.07
C ARG A 60 -21.25 -5.59 -4.07
N LYS A 61 -20.95 -5.10 -2.87
CA LYS A 61 -21.96 -4.77 -1.85
C LYS A 61 -22.86 -3.63 -2.32
N THR A 62 -22.30 -2.56 -2.88
CA THR A 62 -23.06 -1.43 -3.43
C THR A 62 -23.96 -1.89 -4.58
N PHE A 63 -23.43 -2.64 -5.55
CA PHE A 63 -24.22 -3.20 -6.65
C PHE A 63 -25.34 -4.11 -6.14
N ARG A 64 -25.03 -5.03 -5.22
CA ARG A 64 -26.04 -5.91 -4.62
C ARG A 64 -27.12 -5.12 -3.91
N ASN A 65 -26.75 -4.12 -3.11
CA ASN A 65 -27.70 -3.28 -2.37
C ASN A 65 -28.57 -2.43 -3.30
N ALA A 66 -27.99 -1.86 -4.36
CA ALA A 66 -28.73 -1.10 -5.37
C ALA A 66 -29.80 -1.94 -6.08
N PHE A 67 -29.53 -3.23 -6.30
CA PHE A 67 -30.46 -4.15 -6.96
C PHE A 67 -31.37 -4.95 -6.01
N ARG A 68 -31.11 -4.96 -4.69
CA ARG A 68 -31.85 -5.74 -3.69
C ARG A 68 -33.32 -5.30 -3.50
N GLY A 69 -33.72 -4.15 -4.04
CA GLY A 69 -35.10 -3.64 -4.02
C GLY A 69 -35.76 -3.48 -5.39
N SER A 70 -35.07 -3.84 -6.48
CA SER A 70 -35.64 -3.72 -7.82
C SER A 70 -36.68 -4.82 -8.05
N LYS A 71 -37.96 -4.44 -8.26
CA LYS A 71 -39.04 -5.36 -8.64
C LYS A 71 -38.75 -6.15 -9.93
N TYR A 72 -37.77 -5.72 -10.73
CA TYR A 72 -37.45 -6.28 -12.05
C TYR A 72 -36.11 -7.04 -12.12
N ILE A 73 -35.30 -7.05 -11.05
CA ILE A 73 -33.99 -7.73 -11.07
C ILE A 73 -33.91 -8.73 -9.91
N ARG A 74 -34.06 -10.02 -10.25
CA ARG A 74 -33.79 -11.13 -9.33
C ARG A 74 -32.32 -11.52 -9.45
N VAL A 75 -31.50 -11.13 -8.49
CA VAL A 75 -30.15 -11.69 -8.32
C VAL A 75 -30.30 -13.05 -7.66
N LYS A 76 -29.92 -14.13 -8.35
CA LYS A 76 -29.89 -15.51 -7.83
C LYS A 76 -28.61 -15.75 -7.05
#